data_AF-A0A7S2PMP4-F1
#
_entry.id   AF-A0A7S2PMP4-F1
#
_cell.length_a   1.000
_cell.length_b   1.000
_cell.length_c   1.000
_cell.angle_alpha   90.00
_cell.angle_beta   90.00
_cell.angle_gamma   90.00
#
_symmetry.space_group_name_H-M   'P 1'
#
loop_
_entity.id
_entity.type
_entity.pdbx_description
1 polymer ?
#
loop_
_entity_poly.entity_id
_entity_poly.type
_entity_poly.pdbx_seq_one_letter_code
_entity_poly.pdbx_strand_id
1 'polypeptide(L)'
;DVGSVETVDSILDEHLGFDLHEVQMTKKELATHLQQYCKITAESLDDPADQYSFEEAIPKFTQWLLKRTDRLKYYTTPSGLKCQYPTLVFQYDEFSDILPSHAFVFIQDGLVMDEEEVVVAE
;
A
#
# COMPACT_ATOMS: atom_id res chain seq x y z
N ASP A 1 5.51 -37.78 -1.77
CA ASP A 1 5.58 -36.36 -1.41
C ASP A 1 5.21 -35.50 -2.60
N VAL A 2 3.98 -34.97 -2.60
CA VAL A 2 3.60 -33.92 -3.55
C VAL A 2 3.96 -32.62 -2.83
N GLY A 3 5.08 -32.02 -3.21
CA GLY A 3 5.52 -30.76 -2.64
C GLY A 3 4.43 -29.70 -2.79
N SER A 4 4.04 -29.08 -1.68
CA SER A 4 3.17 -27.92 -1.69
C SER A 4 3.88 -26.82 -2.45
N VAL A 5 3.40 -26.50 -3.65
CA VAL A 5 3.78 -25.27 -4.35
C VAL A 5 3.05 -24.14 -3.64
N GLU A 6 3.74 -23.43 -2.75
CA GLU A 6 3.24 -22.18 -2.20
C GLU A 6 3.30 -21.14 -3.33
N THR A 7 2.14 -20.79 -3.89
CA THR A 7 2.00 -19.57 -4.68
C THR A 7 2.07 -18.38 -3.73
N VAL A 8 3.29 -17.96 -3.41
CA VAL A 8 3.54 -16.70 -2.72
C VAL A 8 3.35 -15.58 -3.73
N ASP A 9 2.50 -14.60 -3.42
CA ASP A 9 2.39 -13.37 -4.23
C ASP A 9 3.79 -12.73 -4.28
N SER A 10 4.41 -12.69 -5.47
CA SER A 10 5.83 -12.30 -5.63
C SER A 10 6.16 -10.93 -5.03
N ILE A 11 5.16 -10.05 -4.87
CA ILE A 11 5.31 -8.73 -4.25
C ILE A 11 5.54 -8.78 -2.73
N LEU A 12 5.06 -9.84 -2.07
CA LEU A 12 5.18 -10.04 -0.62
C LEU A 12 6.50 -10.67 -0.21
N ASP A 13 7.15 -11.38 -1.13
CA ASP A 13 8.35 -12.17 -0.88
C ASP A 13 9.57 -11.30 -0.53
N GLU A 14 10.40 -11.75 0.41
CA GLU A 14 11.60 -11.03 0.87
C GLU A 14 12.77 -11.07 -0.11
N HIS A 15 12.79 -12.05 -1.02
CA HIS A 15 13.88 -12.28 -1.96
C HIS A 15 13.56 -11.79 -3.38
N LEU A 16 12.28 -11.76 -3.75
CA LEU A 16 11.79 -11.38 -5.08
C LEU A 16 10.96 -10.08 -5.07
N GLY A 17 10.42 -9.69 -3.92
CA GLY A 17 9.45 -8.61 -3.77
C GLY A 17 9.91 -7.49 -2.84
N PHE A 18 8.96 -6.90 -2.12
CA PHE A 18 9.18 -5.74 -1.25
C PHE A 18 9.21 -6.09 0.25
N ASP A 19 9.30 -7.38 0.61
CA ASP A 19 9.28 -7.86 2.00
C ASP A 19 8.09 -7.27 2.79
N LEU A 20 6.88 -7.52 2.28
CA LEU A 20 5.67 -6.90 2.81
C LEU A 20 5.08 -7.76 3.93
N HIS A 21 4.96 -7.16 5.11
CA HIS A 21 4.39 -7.79 6.29
C HIS A 21 2.95 -7.34 6.54
N GLU A 22 2.08 -8.30 6.81
CA GLU A 22 0.67 -8.02 7.11
C GLU A 22 0.52 -7.27 8.44
N VAL A 23 -0.33 -6.23 8.44
CA VAL A 23 -0.67 -5.41 9.60
C VAL A 23 -2.13 -5.65 9.97
N GLN A 24 -2.37 -6.06 11.21
CA GLN A 24 -3.71 -6.19 11.75
C GLN A 24 -4.19 -4.86 12.33
N MET A 25 -5.35 -4.39 11.86
CA MET A 25 -5.97 -3.17 12.39
C MET A 25 -7.49 -3.27 12.36
N THR A 26 -8.13 -2.71 13.38
CA THR A 26 -9.56 -2.48 13.40
C THR A 26 -9.94 -1.38 12.41
N LYS A 27 -11.20 -1.36 11.97
CA LYS A 27 -11.73 -0.29 11.11
C LYS A 27 -11.54 1.12 11.72
N LYS A 28 -11.58 1.24 13.06
CA LYS A 28 -11.35 2.51 13.77
C LYS A 28 -9.88 2.93 13.70
N GLU A 29 -8.97 1.99 13.89
CA GLU A 29 -7.53 2.23 13.75
C GLU A 29 -7.17 2.59 12.32
N LEU A 30 -7.71 1.88 11.32
CA LEU A 30 -7.52 2.22 9.91
C LEU A 30 -8.02 3.63 9.59
N ALA A 31 -9.20 4.02 10.06
CA ALA A 31 -9.73 5.37 9.85
C ALA A 31 -8.81 6.44 10.46
N THR A 32 -8.30 6.19 11.67
CA THR A 32 -7.38 7.11 12.36
C THR A 32 -6.05 7.18 11.62
N HIS A 33 -5.52 6.04 11.21
CA HIS A 33 -4.29 5.93 10.45
C HIS A 33 -4.38 6.69 9.13
N LEU A 34 -5.40 6.42 8.31
CA LEU A 34 -5.59 7.08 7.01
C LEU A 34 -5.69 8.60 7.16
N GLN A 35 -6.39 9.09 8.19
CA GLN A 35 -6.49 10.52 8.45
C GLN A 35 -5.11 11.15 8.71
N GLN A 36 -4.31 10.54 9.57
CA GLN A 36 -2.99 11.08 9.93
C GLN A 36 -1.98 10.92 8.81
N TYR A 37 -1.93 9.74 8.18
CA TYR A 37 -1.05 9.45 7.05
C TYR A 37 -1.31 10.40 5.88
N CYS A 38 -2.57 10.59 5.47
CA CYS A 38 -2.89 11.49 4.37
C CYS A 38 -2.57 12.95 4.73
N LYS A 39 -2.81 13.37 5.98
CA LYS A 39 -2.41 14.71 6.40
C LYS A 39 -0.90 14.93 6.26
N ILE A 40 -0.09 13.99 6.76
CA ILE A 40 1.38 14.06 6.67
C ILE A 40 1.83 14.05 5.20
N THR A 41 1.20 13.22 4.37
CA THR A 41 1.51 13.12 2.93
C THR A 41 1.22 14.45 2.22
N ALA A 42 0.04 15.04 2.46
CA ALA A 42 -0.32 16.33 1.88
C ALA A 42 0.66 17.45 2.29
N GLU A 43 1.07 17.47 3.57
CA GLU A 43 2.05 18.43 4.10
C GLU A 43 3.47 18.21 3.54
N SER A 44 3.76 17.04 2.96
CA SER A 44 5.06 16.72 2.35
C SER A 44 5.13 16.99 0.84
N LEU A 45 4.03 17.33 0.19
CA LEU A 45 4.00 17.65 -1.23
C LEU A 45 4.51 19.07 -1.47
N ASP A 46 5.51 19.21 -2.35
CA ASP A 46 6.15 20.49 -2.65
C ASP A 46 5.32 21.39 -3.58
N ASP A 47 4.50 20.79 -4.46
CA ASP A 47 3.62 21.52 -5.38
C ASP A 47 2.21 21.71 -4.76
N PRO A 48 1.76 22.97 -4.55
CA PRO A 48 0.41 23.25 -4.05
C PRO A 48 -0.72 22.67 -4.91
N ALA A 49 -0.51 22.49 -6.22
CA ALA A 49 -1.49 21.88 -7.11
C ALA A 49 -1.64 20.37 -6.86
N ASP A 50 -0.53 19.69 -6.57
CA ASP A 50 -0.52 18.27 -6.21
C ASP A 50 -1.13 18.08 -4.81
N GLN A 51 -0.78 18.95 -3.86
CA GLN A 51 -1.40 18.98 -2.54
C GLN A 51 -2.92 19.12 -2.64
N TYR A 52 -3.41 20.07 -3.43
CA TYR A 52 -4.85 20.28 -3.62
C TYR A 52 -5.54 19.07 -4.25
N SER A 53 -4.94 18.52 -5.31
CA SER A 53 -5.48 17.34 -6.02
C SER A 53 -5.56 16.13 -5.09
N PHE A 54 -4.53 15.93 -4.26
CA PHE A 54 -4.48 14.89 -3.25
C PHE A 54 -5.59 15.07 -2.20
N GLU A 55 -5.70 16.27 -1.61
CA GLU A 55 -6.72 16.59 -0.61
C GLU A 55 -8.16 16.42 -1.15
N GLU A 56 -8.41 16.69 -2.43
CA GLU A 56 -9.71 16.46 -3.07
C GLU A 56 -10.04 14.97 -3.24
N ALA A 57 -9.03 14.14 -3.58
CA ALA A 57 -9.21 12.72 -3.88
C ALA A 57 -9.34 11.84 -2.62
N ILE A 58 -8.57 12.14 -1.58
CA ILE A 58 -8.44 11.30 -0.39
C ILE A 58 -9.77 10.98 0.34
N PRO A 59 -10.72 11.91 0.53
CA PRO A 59 -11.98 11.59 1.19
C PRO A 59 -12.78 10.48 0.50
N LYS A 60 -12.77 10.44 -0.84
CA LYS A 60 -13.45 9.39 -1.61
C LYS A 60 -12.74 8.06 -1.49
N PHE A 61 -11.40 8.08 -1.57
CA PHE A 61 -10.57 6.88 -1.46
C PHE A 61 -10.64 6.23 -0.08
N THR A 62 -10.51 7.03 0.99
CA THR A 62 -10.62 6.55 2.37
C THR A 62 -11.99 5.96 2.66
N GLN A 63 -13.08 6.58 2.18
CA GLN A 63 -14.41 5.98 2.26
C GLN A 63 -14.53 4.67 1.49
N TRP A 64 -13.88 4.55 0.34
CA TRP A 64 -13.88 3.31 -0.45
C TRP A 64 -13.19 2.16 0.29
N LEU A 65 -12.04 2.43 0.93
CA LEU A 65 -11.31 1.47 1.77
C LEU A 65 -12.13 1.05 3.00
N LEU A 66 -12.68 2.02 3.73
CA LEU A 66 -13.42 1.76 4.98
C LEU A 66 -14.71 0.96 4.76
N LYS A 67 -15.25 0.91 3.54
CA LYS A 67 -16.41 0.09 3.16
C LYS A 67 -16.04 -1.37 2.84
N ARG A 68 -14.75 -1.70 2.74
CA ARG A 68 -14.24 -3.01 2.30
C ARG A 68 -13.26 -3.64 3.29
N THR A 69 -13.22 -3.15 4.53
CA THR A 69 -12.22 -3.60 5.53
C THR A 69 -12.27 -5.09 5.84
N ASP A 70 -13.41 -5.73 5.60
CA ASP A 70 -13.64 -7.17 5.73
C ASP A 70 -13.00 -8.00 4.61
N ARG A 71 -12.60 -7.35 3.51
CA ARG A 71 -12.05 -7.97 2.30
C ARG A 71 -10.68 -7.41 1.92
N LEU A 72 -10.08 -6.62 2.81
CA LEU A 72 -8.78 -6.00 2.60
C LEU A 72 -7.78 -6.59 3.58
N LYS A 73 -6.60 -6.90 3.05
CA LYS A 73 -5.40 -7.10 3.85
C LYS A 73 -4.50 -5.89 3.68
N TYR A 74 -3.83 -5.51 4.75
CA TYR A 74 -2.95 -4.35 4.80
C TYR A 74 -1.53 -4.84 4.99
N TYR A 75 -0.59 -4.30 4.24
CA TYR A 75 0.81 -4.64 4.36
C TYR A 75 1.69 -3.41 4.50
N THR A 76 2.86 -3.59 5.11
CA THR A 76 3.91 -2.57 5.17
C THR A 76 5.29 -3.23 5.20
N THR A 77 6.35 -2.47 4.96
CA THR A 77 7.74 -2.96 4.99
C THR A 77 8.25 -3.10 6.43
N PRO A 78 9.39 -3.78 6.67
CA PRO A 78 9.98 -3.88 8.02
C PRO A 78 10.28 -2.51 8.65
N SER A 79 10.66 -1.54 7.81
CA SER A 79 10.87 -0.15 8.23
C SER A 79 9.55 0.52 8.62
N GLY A 80 8.47 0.28 7.86
CA GLY A 80 7.14 0.76 8.17
C GLY A 80 6.60 0.27 9.51
N LEU A 81 6.90 -0.97 9.91
CA LEU A 81 6.53 -1.50 11.24
C LEU A 81 7.10 -0.68 12.42
N LYS A 82 8.12 0.13 12.18
CA LYS A 82 8.75 1.02 13.19
C LYS A 82 8.22 2.45 13.14
N CYS A 83 7.40 2.78 12.14
CA CYS A 83 6.80 4.10 11.97
C CYS A 83 5.42 4.17 12.64
N GLN A 84 5.06 5.35 13.15
CA GLN A 84 3.74 5.55 13.75
C GLN A 84 2.60 5.52 12.70
N TYR A 85 2.87 6.05 11.51
CA TYR A 85 1.96 6.08 10.36
C TYR A 85 2.70 5.64 9.10
N PRO A 86 2.96 4.33 8.93
CA PRO A 86 3.67 3.85 7.77
C PRO A 86 2.84 3.94 6.50
N THR A 87 3.50 3.93 5.34
CA THR A 87 2.84 3.61 4.07
C THR A 87 2.24 2.21 4.15
N LEU A 88 0.99 2.10 3.72
CA LEU A 88 0.27 0.83 3.64
C LEU A 88 0.04 0.44 2.18
N VAL A 89 0.17 -0.86 1.93
CA VAL A 89 -0.25 -1.52 0.71
C VAL A 89 -1.57 -2.25 0.98
N PHE A 90 -2.57 -2.04 0.15
CA PHE A 90 -3.89 -2.65 0.31
C PHE A 90 -4.05 -3.77 -0.70
N GLN A 91 -4.05 -5.02 -0.24
CA GLN A 91 -4.42 -6.15 -1.08
C GLN A 91 -5.94 -6.29 -1.06
N TYR A 92 -6.54 -6.33 -2.24
CA TYR A 92 -7.95 -6.60 -2.44
C TYR A 92 -8.12 -7.83 -3.33
N ASP A 93 -8.95 -8.76 -2.86
CA ASP A 93 -9.33 -9.93 -3.65
C ASP A 93 -10.47 -9.55 -4.61
N GLU A 94 -10.11 -9.34 -5.88
CA GLU A 94 -11.07 -9.39 -6.97
C GLU A 94 -11.36 -10.87 -7.25
N PHE A 95 -12.52 -11.33 -6.81
CA PHE A 95 -13.07 -12.61 -7.28
C PHE A 95 -13.45 -12.43 -8.76
N SER A 96 -12.51 -12.75 -9.66
CA SER A 96 -12.87 -13.18 -11.00
C SER A 96 -13.17 -14.68 -10.96
N ASP A 97 -14.22 -15.12 -11.65
CA ASP A 97 -14.63 -16.54 -11.71
C ASP A 97 -13.57 -17.45 -12.37
N ILE A 98 -12.45 -16.89 -12.82
CA ILE A 98 -11.47 -17.55 -13.69
C ILE A 98 -10.16 -17.80 -12.94
N LEU A 99 -9.68 -16.85 -12.12
CA LEU A 99 -8.51 -16.98 -11.25
C LEU A 99 -8.62 -16.00 -10.07
N PRO A 100 -8.13 -16.35 -8.85
CA PRO A 100 -7.91 -15.36 -7.80
C PRO A 100 -6.85 -14.38 -8.30
N SER A 101 -7.26 -13.13 -8.55
CA SER A 101 -6.34 -12.04 -8.84
C SER A 101 -6.24 -11.15 -7.61
N HIS A 102 -5.06 -11.13 -7.01
CA HIS A 102 -4.75 -10.21 -5.93
C HIS A 102 -4.35 -8.87 -6.55
N ALA A 103 -5.17 -7.83 -6.32
CA ALA A 103 -4.81 -6.47 -6.70
C ALA A 103 -4.19 -5.75 -5.50
N PHE A 104 -3.04 -5.11 -5.72
CA PHE A 104 -2.37 -4.29 -4.71
C PHE A 104 -2.57 -2.81 -5.03
N VAL A 105 -3.09 -2.06 -4.06
CA VAL A 105 -3.37 -0.63 -4.17
C VAL A 105 -2.44 0.14 -3.24
N PHE A 106 -1.91 1.25 -3.75
CA PHE A 106 -0.98 2.14 -3.06
C PHE A 106 -1.49 3.58 -3.14
N ILE A 107 -1.09 4.41 -2.18
CA ILE A 107 -1.24 5.86 -2.27
C ILE A 107 0.03 6.39 -2.94
N GLN A 108 -0.06 6.71 -4.23
CA GLN A 108 1.11 7.06 -5.05
C GLN A 108 1.86 8.29 -4.51
N ASP A 109 1.15 9.31 -4.06
CA ASP A 109 1.75 10.55 -3.54
C ASP A 109 2.53 10.33 -2.23
N GLY A 110 2.35 9.18 -1.58
CA GLY A 110 3.13 8.76 -0.42
C GLY A 110 4.35 7.89 -0.76
N LEU A 111 4.69 7.77 -2.05
CA LEU A 111 5.82 7.00 -2.56
C LEU A 111 6.81 7.94 -3.26
N VAL A 112 8.09 7.66 -3.08
CA VAL A 112 9.17 8.31 -3.82
C VAL A 112 9.73 7.26 -4.79
N MET A 113 9.85 7.62 -6.06
CA MET A 113 10.56 6.79 -7.02
C MET A 113 12.05 7.07 -6.90
N ASP A 114 12.82 6.06 -6.54
CA ASP A 114 14.28 6.14 -6.70
C ASP A 114 14.60 5.98 -8.18
N GLU A 115 15.10 7.05 -8.80
CA GLU A 115 15.76 6.96 -10.10
C GLU A 115 17.12 6.27 -9.88
N GLU A 116 17.17 4.93 -9.98
CA GLU A 116 18.48 4.28 -10.10
C GLU A 116 19.16 4.75 -11.40
N GLU A 117 20.25 5.51 -11.26
CA GLU A 117 21.16 5.82 -12.36
C GLU A 117 21.65 4.50 -12.97
N VAL A 118 21.16 4.15 -14.16
CA VAL A 118 21.72 3.06 -14.95
C VAL A 118 23.12 3.48 -15.39
N VAL A 119 24.14 3.08 -14.63
CA VAL A 119 25.53 3.26 -15.03
C VAL A 119 25.79 2.30 -16.20
N VAL A 120 25.62 2.79 -17.43
CA VAL A 120 26.05 2.07 -18.63
C VAL A 120 27.57 2.08 -18.62
N ALA A 121 28.19 0.96 -18.23
CA ALA A 121 29.63 0.79 -18.37
C ALA A 121 29.97 0.74 -19.87
N GLU A 122 30.75 1.73 -20.34
CA GLU A 122 31.34 1.76 -21.69
C GLU A 122 32.43 0.70 -21.89
#